data_AF-A0A813IKC6-F1
#
_entry.id   AF-A0A813IKC6-F1
#
_cell.length_a   1.000
_cell.length_b   1.000
_cell.length_c   1.000
_cell.angle_alpha   90.00
_cell.angle_beta   90.00
_cell.angle_gamma   90.00
#
_symmetry.space_group_name_H-M   'P 1'
#
loop_
_entity.id
_entity.type
_entity.pdbx_description
1 polymer ?
#
loop_
_entity_poly.entity_id
_entity_poly.type
_entity_poly.pdbx_seq_one_letter_code
_entity_poly.pdbx_strand_id
1 'polypeptide(L)'
;MLKFGLRQAAAVRLPGVPVSALYLRSSLLLCSSGAASRQDFRRHSSSSAPLTPRKALLSSAQVNVGRLAGAMKGRILQGETCSIDAVGAEAQSRAVKAMVFTSRYLQDTHPGLHVFFEPEAVSLPAQGDAPETKMLRLHACLLPEPTAVEKADIVVSRETNPGLTAAEIARTLRARGRQGVVSISGMGPVPMNRALKAIVLARRYMEPHFKAGESVLAGPAIETLQAGADGGEDRVRFLLSCVWGPRAIVSLPNANSEE
;
A
#
# COMPACT_ATOMS: atom_id res chain seq x y z
N MET A 1 5.56 34.28 -23.61
CA MET A 1 4.23 34.15 -22.96
C MET A 1 3.57 32.87 -23.44
N LEU A 2 3.73 31.77 -22.70
CA LEU A 2 3.12 30.47 -23.01
C LEU A 2 2.05 30.19 -21.95
N LYS A 3 0.77 30.23 -22.35
CA LYS A 3 -0.38 29.91 -21.50
C LYS A 3 -0.53 28.39 -21.41
N PHE A 4 -0.15 27.79 -20.30
CA PHE A 4 -0.53 26.42 -19.97
C PHE A 4 -1.96 26.42 -19.40
N GLY A 5 -2.90 25.85 -20.14
CA GLY A 5 -4.28 25.67 -19.70
C GLY A 5 -4.38 24.53 -18.69
N LEU A 6 -4.65 24.87 -17.42
CA LEU A 6 -5.12 23.90 -16.43
C LEU A 6 -6.50 23.41 -16.85
N ARG A 7 -6.62 22.12 -17.18
CA ARG A 7 -7.91 21.42 -17.23
C ARG A 7 -8.35 21.16 -15.79
N GLN A 8 -9.35 21.89 -15.30
CA GLN A 8 -10.08 21.52 -14.10
C GLN A 8 -10.90 20.25 -14.42
N ALA A 9 -10.58 19.15 -13.73
CA ALA A 9 -11.44 17.99 -13.70
C ALA A 9 -12.57 18.25 -12.69
N ALA A 10 -13.79 18.49 -13.19
CA ALA A 10 -14.98 18.57 -12.36
C ALA A 10 -15.27 17.19 -11.76
N ALA A 11 -15.08 17.04 -10.45
CA ALA A 11 -15.48 15.86 -9.71
C ALA A 11 -17.01 15.85 -9.57
N VAL A 12 -17.68 15.02 -10.37
CA VAL A 12 -19.11 14.73 -10.24
C VAL A 12 -19.32 13.93 -8.96
N ARG A 13 -19.84 14.58 -7.91
CA ARG A 13 -20.33 13.90 -6.70
C ARG A 13 -21.64 13.18 -7.03
N LEU A 14 -21.62 11.85 -7.09
CA LEU A 14 -22.84 11.04 -7.07
C LEU A 14 -23.31 10.87 -5.62
N PRO A 15 -24.56 11.24 -5.27
CA PRO A 15 -25.09 11.00 -3.93
C PRO A 15 -25.52 9.53 -3.76
N GLY A 16 -25.07 8.91 -2.66
CA GLY A 16 -25.89 7.92 -1.96
C GLY A 16 -25.76 6.44 -2.31
N VAL A 17 -24.58 5.92 -2.66
CA VAL A 17 -24.36 4.45 -2.68
C VAL A 17 -23.61 4.01 -1.42
N PRO A 18 -24.21 3.24 -0.50
CA PRO A 18 -23.48 2.64 0.61
C PRO A 18 -22.47 1.60 0.07
N VAL A 19 -21.19 1.80 0.39
CA VAL A 19 -20.03 0.98 -0.06
C VAL A 19 -20.04 -0.45 0.51
N SER A 20 -21.07 -0.81 1.29
CA SER A 20 -21.21 -2.10 1.97
C SER A 20 -21.46 -3.31 1.05
N ALA A 21 -21.60 -3.13 -0.27
CA ALA A 21 -22.00 -4.19 -1.20
C ALA A 21 -20.88 -4.72 -2.12
N LEU A 22 -19.63 -4.27 -1.98
CA LEU A 22 -18.53 -4.67 -2.90
C LEU A 22 -17.63 -5.80 -2.39
N TYR A 23 -17.87 -6.36 -1.20
CA TYR A 23 -17.03 -7.43 -0.64
C TYR A 23 -17.70 -8.79 -0.42
N LEU A 24 -19.02 -8.91 -0.61
CA LEU A 24 -19.72 -10.19 -0.46
C LEU A 24 -20.88 -10.27 -1.47
N ARG A 25 -20.83 -11.29 -2.33
CA ARG A 25 -21.83 -11.72 -3.35
C ARG A 25 -21.66 -11.17 -4.77
N SER A 26 -20.95 -11.95 -5.59
CA SER A 26 -21.27 -12.09 -7.02
C SER A 26 -21.78 -13.50 -7.28
N SER A 27 -23.02 -13.77 -6.88
CA SER A 27 -23.86 -14.87 -7.39
C SER A 27 -25.33 -14.64 -7.01
N LEU A 28 -26.21 -14.73 -8.02
CA LEU A 28 -27.69 -14.62 -8.05
C LEU A 28 -28.23 -13.17 -8.23
N LEU A 29 -28.54 -12.74 -9.48
CA LEU A 29 -29.87 -12.72 -10.19
C LEU A 29 -30.78 -11.55 -9.70
N LEU A 30 -31.47 -10.69 -10.47
CA LEU A 30 -32.01 -10.66 -11.86
C LEU A 30 -32.27 -9.19 -12.37
N CYS A 31 -32.26 -9.05 -13.70
CA CYS A 31 -33.07 -8.23 -14.64
C CYS A 31 -33.20 -6.68 -14.55
N SER A 32 -32.67 -6.00 -15.58
CA SER A 32 -33.50 -5.29 -16.59
C SER A 32 -32.75 -5.07 -17.91
N SER A 33 -33.51 -5.16 -19.01
CA SER A 33 -33.09 -5.23 -20.42
C SER A 33 -32.31 -4.00 -20.92
N GLY A 34 -31.20 -4.26 -21.62
CA GLY A 34 -30.45 -3.25 -22.38
C GLY A 34 -29.42 -3.95 -23.28
N ALA A 35 -29.69 -3.97 -24.59
CA ALA A 35 -28.84 -4.59 -25.60
C ALA A 35 -27.50 -3.84 -25.73
N ALA A 36 -26.43 -4.40 -25.17
CA ALA A 36 -25.06 -3.95 -25.40
C ALA A 36 -24.09 -5.15 -25.36
N SER A 37 -23.29 -5.23 -26.42
CA SER A 37 -22.25 -6.21 -26.77
C SER A 37 -21.81 -7.22 -25.70
N ARG A 38 -22.04 -8.51 -25.99
CA ARG A 38 -21.35 -9.65 -25.37
C ARG A 38 -19.85 -9.55 -25.65
N GLN A 39 -19.09 -8.99 -24.72
CA GLN A 39 -17.69 -9.39 -24.57
C GLN A 39 -17.69 -10.58 -23.63
N ASP A 40 -17.42 -11.76 -24.20
CA ASP A 40 -17.18 -13.00 -23.48
C ASP A 40 -16.02 -12.80 -22.51
N PHE A 41 -16.36 -12.49 -21.26
CA PHE A 41 -15.43 -12.50 -20.13
C PHE A 41 -15.08 -13.97 -19.86
N ARG A 42 -14.10 -14.48 -20.63
CA ARG A 42 -13.45 -15.77 -20.40
C ARG A 42 -12.98 -15.81 -18.95
N ARG A 43 -13.76 -16.49 -18.11
CA ARG A 43 -13.33 -16.89 -16.77
C ARG A 43 -12.15 -17.83 -16.97
N HIS A 44 -10.94 -17.31 -16.86
CA HIS A 44 -9.76 -18.13 -16.69
C HIS A 44 -9.96 -18.94 -15.41
N SER A 45 -10.37 -20.20 -15.56
CA SER A 45 -10.26 -21.21 -14.50
C SER A 45 -8.76 -21.40 -14.26
N SER A 46 -8.19 -20.54 -13.43
CA SER A 46 -6.79 -20.63 -13.01
C SER A 46 -6.63 -21.95 -12.27
N SER A 47 -6.01 -22.92 -12.95
CA SER A 47 -5.46 -24.12 -12.34
C SER A 47 -4.68 -23.70 -11.09
N SER A 48 -5.12 -24.16 -9.92
CA SER A 48 -4.56 -23.82 -8.61
C SER A 48 -3.30 -24.63 -8.34
N ALA A 49 -2.34 -24.60 -9.26
CA ALA A 49 -1.01 -25.13 -8.98
C ALA A 49 -0.42 -24.33 -7.81
N PRO A 50 0.20 -24.99 -6.81
CA PRO A 50 0.79 -24.31 -5.67
C PRO A 50 1.83 -23.30 -6.16
N LEU A 51 1.63 -22.02 -5.85
CA LEU A 51 2.53 -20.95 -6.25
C LEU A 51 3.87 -21.14 -5.53
N THR A 52 4.92 -21.48 -6.28
CA THR A 52 6.28 -21.53 -5.73
C THR A 52 6.65 -20.15 -5.21
N PRO A 53 7.01 -20.01 -3.92
CA PRO A 53 7.34 -18.71 -3.34
C PRO A 53 8.57 -18.14 -4.03
N ARG A 54 8.39 -17.02 -4.75
CA ARG A 54 9.51 -16.31 -5.38
C ARG A 54 10.28 -15.51 -4.35
N LYS A 55 11.59 -15.46 -4.53
CA LYS A 55 12.50 -14.60 -3.76
C LYS A 55 12.01 -13.14 -3.78
N ALA A 56 11.93 -12.49 -2.62
CA ALA A 56 11.56 -11.08 -2.53
C ALA A 56 12.48 -10.19 -3.39
N LEU A 57 11.93 -9.11 -3.95
CA LEU A 57 12.71 -8.07 -4.62
C LEU A 57 13.53 -7.32 -3.58
N LEU A 58 14.77 -6.94 -3.91
CA LEU A 58 15.62 -6.18 -2.99
C LEU A 58 15.58 -4.69 -3.35
N SER A 59 15.25 -3.85 -2.37
CA SER A 59 15.44 -2.40 -2.45
C SER A 59 16.70 -2.01 -1.70
N SER A 60 17.65 -1.39 -2.39
CA SER A 60 18.85 -0.81 -1.80
C SER A 60 18.79 0.72 -1.81
N ALA A 61 19.69 1.39 -1.08
CA ALA A 61 19.77 2.85 -1.08
C ALA A 61 20.06 3.46 -2.47
N GLN A 62 20.59 2.67 -3.41
CA GLN A 62 20.92 3.11 -4.77
C GLN A 62 20.01 2.51 -5.86
N VAL A 63 18.95 1.79 -5.48
CA VAL A 63 18.08 1.12 -6.45
C VAL A 63 17.43 2.13 -7.40
N ASN A 64 17.39 1.80 -8.70
CA ASN A 64 16.59 2.58 -9.64
C ASN A 64 15.10 2.29 -9.40
N VAL A 65 14.38 3.32 -8.95
CA VAL A 65 12.97 3.22 -8.53
C VAL A 65 12.06 2.78 -9.69
N GLY A 66 12.32 3.26 -10.91
CA GLY A 66 11.53 2.89 -12.10
C GLY A 66 11.71 1.42 -12.47
N ARG A 67 12.95 0.90 -12.40
CA ARG A 67 13.24 -0.52 -12.63
C ARG A 67 12.61 -1.42 -11.56
N LEU A 68 12.67 -1.00 -10.29
CA LEU A 68 12.01 -1.73 -9.19
C LEU A 68 10.49 -1.77 -9.41
N ALA A 69 9.88 -0.64 -9.77
CA ALA A 69 8.45 -0.58 -10.07
C ALA A 69 8.04 -1.45 -11.27
N GLY A 70 8.85 -1.47 -12.33
CA GLY A 70 8.63 -2.36 -13.47
C GLY A 70 8.69 -3.84 -13.09
N ALA A 71 9.66 -4.22 -12.26
CA ALA A 71 9.76 -5.59 -11.74
C ALA A 71 8.55 -5.99 -10.89
N MET A 72 8.05 -5.08 -10.04
CA MET A 72 6.84 -5.30 -9.25
C MET A 72 5.61 -5.47 -10.15
N LYS A 73 5.41 -4.57 -11.12
CA LYS A 73 4.34 -4.68 -12.12
C LYS A 73 4.37 -6.04 -12.80
N GLY A 74 5.55 -6.49 -13.25
CA GLY A 74 5.72 -7.78 -13.89
C GLY A 74 5.23 -8.95 -13.03
N ARG A 75 5.60 -8.97 -11.73
CA ARG A 75 5.13 -10.00 -10.79
C ARG A 75 3.63 -9.96 -10.56
N ILE A 76 3.07 -8.76 -10.36
CA ILE A 76 1.63 -8.59 -10.12
C ILE A 76 0.82 -9.05 -11.35
N LEU A 77 1.26 -8.69 -12.56
CA LEU A 77 0.59 -9.12 -13.80
C LEU A 77 0.65 -10.64 -14.04
N GLN A 78 1.66 -11.31 -13.48
CA GLN A 78 1.79 -12.77 -13.52
C GLN A 78 0.92 -13.46 -12.45
N GLY A 79 0.13 -12.70 -11.68
CA GLY A 79 -0.67 -13.24 -10.58
C GLY A 79 0.17 -13.68 -9.38
N GLU A 80 1.42 -13.22 -9.29
CA GLU A 80 2.36 -13.64 -8.26
C GLU A 80 2.31 -12.73 -7.04
N THR A 81 2.67 -13.27 -5.88
CA THR A 81 2.93 -12.48 -4.68
C THR A 81 4.17 -11.62 -4.88
N CYS A 82 4.06 -10.32 -4.58
CA CYS A 82 5.16 -9.39 -4.70
C CYS A 82 5.60 -8.93 -3.32
N SER A 83 6.78 -9.39 -2.87
CA SER A 83 7.40 -8.92 -1.62
C SER A 83 8.66 -8.12 -1.92
N ILE A 84 8.91 -7.07 -1.15
CA ILE A 84 10.11 -6.23 -1.25
C ILE A 84 10.84 -6.19 0.08
N ASP A 85 12.13 -6.52 0.05
CA ASP A 85 13.05 -6.49 1.17
C ASP A 85 13.84 -5.18 1.15
N ALA A 86 13.85 -4.44 2.27
CA ALA A 86 14.51 -3.13 2.37
C ALA A 86 15.18 -2.91 3.74
N VAL A 87 16.47 -2.58 3.72
CA VAL A 87 17.28 -2.30 4.91
C VAL A 87 17.66 -0.82 4.94
N GLY A 88 17.29 -0.12 6.02
CA GLY A 88 17.58 1.30 6.21
C GLY A 88 16.57 2.26 5.55
N ALA A 89 16.65 3.53 5.93
CA ALA A 89 15.65 4.55 5.59
C ALA A 89 15.58 4.86 4.09
N GLU A 90 16.74 4.98 3.43
CA GLU A 90 16.82 5.26 1.98
C GLU A 90 16.18 4.14 1.14
N ALA A 91 16.56 2.89 1.41
CA ALA A 91 16.02 1.72 0.74
C ALA A 91 14.51 1.61 0.89
N GLN A 92 14.00 1.87 2.11
CA GLN A 92 12.57 1.82 2.40
C GLN A 92 11.80 2.94 1.69
N SER A 93 12.32 4.17 1.72
CA SER A 93 11.73 5.30 0.99
C SER A 93 11.67 5.03 -0.53
N ARG A 94 12.73 4.46 -1.11
CA ARG A 94 12.75 4.05 -2.52
C ARG A 94 11.77 2.93 -2.83
N ALA A 95 11.61 1.95 -1.94
CA ALA A 95 10.62 0.87 -2.10
C ALA A 95 9.20 1.44 -2.11
N VAL A 96 8.87 2.33 -1.17
CA VAL A 96 7.57 3.03 -1.13
C VAL A 96 7.35 3.86 -2.40
N LYS A 97 8.36 4.59 -2.87
CA LYS A 97 8.28 5.34 -4.13
C LYS A 97 8.05 4.42 -5.34
N ALA A 98 8.68 3.25 -5.36
CA ALA A 98 8.48 2.26 -6.41
C ALA A 98 7.05 1.70 -6.40
N MET A 99 6.45 1.50 -5.23
CA MET A 99 5.03 1.13 -5.10
C MET A 99 4.11 2.19 -5.72
N VAL A 100 4.35 3.48 -5.48
CA VAL A 100 3.57 4.57 -6.10
C VAL A 100 3.64 4.51 -7.62
N PHE A 101 4.83 4.32 -8.19
CA PHE A 101 4.96 4.18 -9.65
C PHE A 101 4.35 2.88 -10.17
N THR A 102 4.42 1.80 -9.40
CA THR A 102 3.78 0.52 -9.76
C THR A 102 2.27 0.69 -9.87
N SER A 103 1.62 1.37 -8.92
CA SER A 103 0.19 1.71 -9.01
C SER A 103 -0.13 2.47 -10.30
N ARG A 104 0.69 3.46 -10.68
CA ARG A 104 0.51 4.22 -11.92
C ARG A 104 0.65 3.33 -13.16
N TYR A 105 1.69 2.49 -13.21
CA TYR A 105 1.93 1.61 -14.35
C TYR A 105 0.86 0.51 -14.51
N LEU A 106 0.11 0.21 -13.46
CA LEU A 106 -0.97 -0.77 -13.46
C LEU A 106 -2.32 -0.18 -13.85
N GLN A 107 -2.49 1.15 -13.92
CA GLN A 107 -3.80 1.74 -14.25
C GLN A 107 -4.34 1.34 -15.62
N ASP A 108 -3.46 1.05 -16.59
CA ASP A 108 -3.88 0.60 -17.92
C ASP A 108 -4.52 -0.81 -17.89
N THR A 109 -4.14 -1.66 -16.94
CA THR A 109 -4.60 -3.05 -16.85
C THR A 109 -5.52 -3.32 -15.66
N HIS A 110 -5.43 -2.49 -14.61
CA HIS A 110 -6.17 -2.61 -13.35
C HIS A 110 -6.68 -1.22 -12.92
N PRO A 111 -7.59 -0.61 -13.70
CA PRO A 111 -8.08 0.74 -13.42
C PRO A 111 -8.77 0.81 -12.06
N GLY A 112 -8.43 1.83 -11.26
CA GLY A 112 -9.02 2.06 -9.93
C GLY A 112 -8.45 1.17 -8.82
N LEU A 113 -7.53 0.26 -9.13
CA LEU A 113 -6.77 -0.49 -8.13
C LEU A 113 -5.41 0.14 -7.90
N HIS A 114 -4.94 0.09 -6.66
CA HIS A 114 -3.65 0.60 -6.23
C HIS A 114 -2.88 -0.45 -5.47
N VAL A 115 -1.55 -0.33 -5.51
CA VAL A 115 -0.66 -1.14 -4.70
C VAL A 115 -0.76 -0.71 -3.26
N PHE A 116 -1.21 -1.62 -2.41
CA PHE A 116 -1.09 -1.54 -0.96
C PHE A 116 0.01 -2.47 -0.49
N PHE A 117 0.50 -2.27 0.73
CA PHE A 117 1.45 -3.18 1.34
C PHE A 117 1.20 -3.44 2.82
N GLU A 118 1.53 -4.66 3.24
CA GLU A 118 1.66 -5.06 4.64
C GLU A 118 3.15 -5.05 5.02
N PRO A 119 3.63 -4.16 5.91
CA PRO A 119 5.01 -4.17 6.36
C PRO A 119 5.24 -5.20 7.48
N GLU A 120 6.32 -5.96 7.38
CA GLU A 120 6.79 -6.91 8.37
C GLU A 120 8.26 -6.63 8.73
N ALA A 121 8.58 -6.70 10.02
CA ALA A 121 9.97 -6.64 10.47
C ALA A 121 10.56 -8.06 10.49
N VAL A 122 11.65 -8.26 9.74
CA VAL A 122 12.37 -9.52 9.63
C VAL A 122 13.76 -9.35 10.24
N SER A 123 14.12 -10.20 11.20
CA SER A 123 15.49 -10.25 11.72
C SER A 123 16.41 -10.91 10.69
N LEU A 124 17.54 -10.25 10.41
CA LEU A 124 18.62 -10.80 9.62
C LEU A 124 19.74 -11.21 10.59
N PRO A 125 20.16 -12.49 10.58
CA PRO A 125 21.21 -12.96 11.48
C PRO A 125 22.51 -12.18 11.22
N ALA A 126 23.35 -12.11 12.25
CA ALA A 126 24.70 -11.57 12.12
C ALA A 126 25.47 -12.34 11.03
N GLN A 127 26.27 -11.62 10.23
CA GLN A 127 27.06 -12.21 9.17
C GLN A 127 28.50 -11.69 9.26
N GLY A 128 29.42 -12.57 9.67
CA GLY A 128 30.80 -12.16 10.00
C GLY A 128 30.80 -11.18 11.17
N ASP A 129 31.47 -10.04 10.99
CA ASP A 129 31.54 -8.97 11.99
C ASP A 129 30.32 -8.03 11.98
N ALA A 130 29.38 -8.21 11.05
CA ALA A 130 28.18 -7.39 10.99
C ALA A 130 27.17 -7.82 12.06
N PRO A 131 26.69 -6.91 12.93
CA PRO A 131 25.71 -7.26 13.96
C PRO A 131 24.37 -7.67 13.34
N GLU A 132 23.54 -8.35 14.13
CA GLU A 132 22.14 -8.62 13.77
C GLU A 132 21.46 -7.30 13.36
N THR A 133 20.74 -7.31 12.24
CA THR A 133 20.03 -6.14 11.74
C THR A 133 18.59 -6.47 11.43
N LYS A 134 17.74 -5.46 11.38
CA LYS A 134 16.32 -5.60 11.04
C LYS A 134 16.06 -5.07 9.65
N MET A 135 15.42 -5.90 8.85
CA MET A 135 14.90 -5.56 7.53
C MET A 135 13.40 -5.32 7.62
N LEU A 136 12.87 -4.48 6.73
CA LEU A 136 11.44 -4.46 6.47
C LEU A 136 11.16 -5.25 5.19
N ARG A 137 10.25 -6.22 5.30
CA ARG A 137 9.63 -6.89 4.17
C ARG A 137 8.26 -6.26 3.92
N LEU A 138 8.02 -5.79 2.71
CA LEU A 138 6.78 -5.13 2.30
C LEU A 138 6.04 -6.07 1.35
N HIS A 139 4.93 -6.63 1.82
CA HIS A 139 4.11 -7.54 1.02
C HIS A 139 3.06 -6.75 0.27
N ALA A 140 3.19 -6.67 -1.05
CA ALA A 140 2.32 -5.88 -1.89
C ALA A 140 1.07 -6.67 -2.33
N CYS A 141 -0.07 -5.99 -2.34
CA CYS A 141 -1.34 -6.47 -2.89
C CYS A 141 -2.06 -5.34 -3.64
N LEU A 142 -3.06 -5.68 -4.45
CA LEU A 142 -3.92 -4.70 -5.10
C LEU A 142 -5.22 -4.54 -4.32
N LEU A 143 -5.58 -3.29 -4.03
CA LEU A 143 -6.87 -2.93 -3.43
C LEU A 143 -7.46 -1.70 -4.12
N PRO A 144 -8.78 -1.48 -4.01
CA PRO A 144 -9.40 -0.25 -4.48
C PRO A 144 -8.73 0.99 -3.88
N GLU A 145 -8.66 2.07 -4.65
CA GLU A 145 -8.16 3.36 -4.17
C GLU A 145 -8.95 3.80 -2.92
N PRO A 146 -8.29 4.16 -1.81
CA PRO A 146 -8.97 4.75 -0.68
C PRO A 146 -9.50 6.13 -1.09
N THR A 147 -10.54 6.61 -0.42
CA THR A 147 -11.03 7.98 -0.64
C THR A 147 -9.88 8.97 -0.43
N ALA A 148 -9.66 9.85 -1.41
CA ALA A 148 -8.61 10.85 -1.34
C ALA A 148 -8.74 11.68 -0.06
N VAL A 149 -7.62 11.85 0.64
CA VAL A 149 -7.57 12.59 1.90
C VAL A 149 -6.83 13.90 1.66
N GLU A 150 -7.52 15.03 1.80
CA GLU A 150 -6.94 16.36 1.56
C GLU A 150 -5.85 16.72 2.58
N LYS A 151 -6.02 16.29 3.83
CA LYS A 151 -5.12 16.58 4.94
C LYS A 151 -4.80 15.32 5.73
N ALA A 152 -3.51 15.03 5.86
CA ALA A 152 -3.05 13.91 6.66
C ALA A 152 -3.53 14.02 8.12
N ASP A 153 -4.05 12.92 8.66
CA ASP A 153 -4.42 12.79 10.07
C ASP A 153 -3.17 12.91 10.94
N ILE A 154 -2.04 12.34 10.48
CA ILE A 154 -0.79 12.29 11.22
C ILE A 154 0.35 12.81 10.34
N VAL A 155 1.14 13.74 10.86
CA VAL A 155 2.36 14.24 10.22
C VAL A 155 3.56 13.69 10.95
N VAL A 156 4.42 12.96 10.24
CA VAL A 156 5.63 12.35 10.77
C VAL A 156 6.84 13.18 10.36
N SER A 157 7.68 13.49 11.34
CA SER A 157 8.96 14.16 11.18
C SER A 157 10.10 13.24 11.61
N ARG A 158 11.33 13.74 11.60
CA ARG A 158 12.52 12.99 12.06
C ARG A 158 12.42 12.65 13.54
N GLU A 159 11.76 13.53 14.31
CA GLU A 159 11.72 13.53 15.78
C GLU A 159 10.51 12.76 16.31
N THR A 160 9.61 12.37 15.42
CA THR A 160 8.40 11.61 15.76
C THR A 160 8.75 10.26 16.39
N ASN A 161 8.10 9.97 17.53
CA ASN A 161 8.15 8.66 18.17
C ASN A 161 7.23 7.66 17.42
N PRO A 162 7.77 6.54 16.88
CA PRO A 162 6.96 5.55 16.17
C PRO A 162 5.89 4.87 17.03
N GLY A 163 6.14 4.69 18.33
CA GLY A 163 5.19 4.04 19.25
C GLY A 163 3.95 4.89 19.50
N LEU A 164 4.13 6.20 19.72
CA LEU A 164 2.99 7.13 19.85
C LEU A 164 2.20 7.24 18.55
N THR A 165 2.90 7.29 17.41
CA THR A 165 2.28 7.28 16.08
C THR A 165 1.48 5.99 15.87
N ALA A 166 2.03 4.83 16.25
CA ALA A 166 1.37 3.54 16.15
C ALA A 166 0.10 3.45 17.01
N ALA A 167 0.15 3.96 18.24
CA ALA A 167 -1.01 4.05 19.11
C ALA A 167 -2.11 4.92 18.49
N GLU A 168 -1.74 6.03 17.86
CA GLU A 168 -2.69 6.92 17.19
C GLU A 168 -3.33 6.28 15.94
N ILE A 169 -2.54 5.58 15.13
CA ILE A 169 -3.06 4.79 14.00
C ILE A 169 -4.07 3.76 14.50
N ALA A 170 -3.70 2.96 15.51
CA ALA A 170 -4.56 1.91 16.04
C ALA A 170 -5.83 2.47 16.70
N ARG A 171 -5.74 3.58 17.44
CA ARG A 171 -6.89 4.27 18.04
C ARG A 171 -7.85 4.75 16.95
N THR A 172 -7.32 5.40 15.91
CA THR A 172 -8.14 5.99 14.85
C THR A 172 -8.79 4.92 13.97
N LEU A 173 -8.05 3.86 13.60
CA LEU A 173 -8.61 2.72 12.86
C LEU A 173 -9.72 2.02 13.66
N ARG A 174 -9.55 1.83 14.97
CA ARG A 174 -10.62 1.26 15.82
C ARG A 174 -11.85 2.13 15.87
N ALA A 175 -11.67 3.43 16.05
CA ALA A 175 -12.79 4.38 16.10
C ALA A 175 -13.56 4.46 14.78
N ARG A 176 -12.86 4.39 13.63
CA ARG A 176 -13.46 4.46 12.29
C ARG A 176 -13.94 3.08 11.77
N GLY A 177 -13.55 1.98 12.42
CA GLY A 177 -13.93 0.62 12.03
C GLY A 177 -13.26 0.15 10.73
N ARG A 178 -13.84 -0.89 10.10
CA ARG A 178 -13.28 -1.55 8.90
C ARG A 178 -13.21 -0.67 7.66
N GLN A 179 -14.06 0.35 7.58
CA GLN A 179 -14.06 1.32 6.49
C GLN A 179 -13.18 2.54 6.82
N GLY A 180 -12.54 2.54 7.99
CA GLY A 180 -11.65 3.59 8.42
C GLY A 180 -10.37 3.63 7.59
N VAL A 181 -10.05 4.82 7.10
CA VAL A 181 -8.73 5.17 6.57
C VAL A 181 -8.05 6.03 7.61
N VAL A 182 -6.74 5.88 7.82
CA VAL A 182 -5.90 6.81 8.57
C VAL A 182 -4.76 7.24 7.67
N SER A 183 -4.60 8.54 7.49
CA SER A 183 -3.60 9.10 6.59
C SER A 183 -2.37 9.59 7.35
N ILE A 184 -1.19 9.15 6.90
CA ILE A 184 0.10 9.52 7.48
C ILE A 184 0.91 10.23 6.42
N SER A 185 1.47 11.39 6.72
CA SER A 185 2.37 12.09 5.80
C SER A 185 3.78 12.20 6.36
N GLY A 186 4.76 12.26 5.46
CA GLY A 186 6.16 12.46 5.82
C GLY A 186 6.98 12.95 4.64
N MET A 187 8.06 13.67 4.95
CA MET A 187 8.97 14.22 3.94
C MET A 187 10.35 13.58 4.06
N GLY A 188 10.76 12.87 3.01
CA GLY A 188 12.08 12.27 2.92
C GLY A 188 12.25 10.95 3.69
N PRO A 189 13.45 10.36 3.66
CA PRO A 189 13.65 8.96 4.03
C PRO A 189 13.48 8.67 5.53
N VAL A 190 13.96 9.55 6.42
CA VAL A 190 13.92 9.30 7.86
C VAL A 190 12.49 9.35 8.42
N PRO A 191 11.66 10.36 8.11
CA PRO A 191 10.24 10.33 8.51
C PRO A 191 9.50 9.12 7.94
N MET A 192 9.81 8.71 6.71
CA MET A 192 9.19 7.51 6.13
C MET A 192 9.58 6.22 6.86
N ASN A 193 10.84 6.06 7.26
CA ASN A 193 11.26 4.95 8.11
C ASN A 193 10.49 4.92 9.45
N ARG A 194 10.27 6.10 10.07
CA ARG A 194 9.48 6.23 11.30
C ARG A 194 8.02 5.85 11.08
N ALA A 195 7.41 6.29 9.99
CA ALA A 195 6.04 5.96 9.61
C ALA A 195 5.88 4.45 9.37
N LEU A 196 6.79 3.81 8.64
CA LEU A 196 6.75 2.36 8.40
C LEU A 196 6.90 1.56 9.70
N LYS A 197 7.81 1.96 10.59
CA LYS A 197 7.92 1.36 11.93
C LYS A 197 6.64 1.53 12.74
N ALA A 198 6.01 2.69 12.66
CA ALA A 198 4.73 2.94 13.33
C ALA A 198 3.62 2.01 12.80
N ILE A 199 3.58 1.75 11.49
CA ILE A 199 2.60 0.82 10.90
C ILE A 199 2.84 -0.62 11.38
N VAL A 200 4.11 -1.07 11.44
CA VAL A 200 4.46 -2.40 11.98
C VAL A 200 4.00 -2.55 13.44
N LEU A 201 4.20 -1.51 14.27
CA LEU A 201 3.74 -1.51 15.66
C LEU A 201 2.21 -1.43 15.76
N ALA A 202 1.57 -0.61 14.93
CA ALA A 202 0.11 -0.47 14.89
C ALA A 202 -0.56 -1.81 14.56
N ARG A 203 0.04 -2.60 13.66
CA ARG A 203 -0.42 -3.97 13.37
C ARG A 203 -0.47 -4.84 14.63
N ARG A 204 0.58 -4.81 15.46
CA ARG A 204 0.60 -5.55 16.74
C ARG A 204 -0.47 -5.05 17.71
N TYR A 205 -0.68 -3.73 17.78
CA TYR A 205 -1.72 -3.15 18.64
C TYR A 205 -3.14 -3.48 18.18
N MET A 206 -3.33 -3.73 16.89
CA MET A 206 -4.61 -4.08 16.27
C MET A 206 -4.87 -5.59 16.23
N GLU A 207 -3.87 -6.42 16.51
CA GLU A 207 -3.96 -7.89 16.41
C GLU A 207 -5.14 -8.49 17.20
N PRO A 208 -5.45 -8.07 18.44
CA PRO A 208 -6.62 -8.56 19.18
C PRO A 208 -7.98 -8.21 18.53
N HIS A 209 -7.99 -7.28 17.57
CA HIS A 209 -9.19 -6.81 16.90
C HIS A 209 -9.39 -7.40 15.50
N PHE A 210 -8.36 -8.04 14.93
CA PHE A 210 -8.44 -8.65 13.60
C PHE A 210 -9.21 -9.97 13.60
N LYS A 211 -9.97 -10.22 12.54
CA LYS A 211 -10.34 -11.60 12.19
C LYS A 211 -9.15 -12.30 11.56
N ALA A 212 -9.18 -13.63 11.54
CA ALA A 212 -8.20 -14.43 10.84
C ALA A 212 -8.04 -13.93 9.39
N GLY A 213 -6.81 -13.64 8.99
CA GLY A 213 -6.49 -13.13 7.65
C GLY A 213 -6.69 -11.62 7.47
N GLU A 214 -6.94 -10.84 8.51
CA GLU A 214 -6.99 -9.36 8.44
C GLU A 214 -5.69 -8.73 9.00
N SER A 215 -5.37 -7.50 8.56
CA SER A 215 -4.18 -6.75 9.01
C SER A 215 -4.32 -5.24 8.73
N VAL A 216 -3.34 -4.45 9.18
CA VAL A 216 -3.16 -3.06 8.74
C VAL A 216 -2.36 -3.06 7.44
N LEU A 217 -2.93 -2.45 6.40
CA LEU A 217 -2.29 -2.25 5.11
C LEU A 217 -2.04 -0.76 4.89
N ALA A 218 -1.06 -0.41 4.06
CA ALA A 218 -0.78 0.97 3.68
C ALA A 218 -0.73 1.14 2.17
N GLY A 219 -1.50 2.08 1.63
CA GLY A 219 -1.45 2.51 0.23
C GLY A 219 -0.63 3.79 0.10
N PRO A 220 0.50 3.79 -0.63
CA PRO A 220 1.33 4.98 -0.76
C PRO A 220 0.89 5.88 -1.92
N ALA A 221 1.01 7.18 -1.71
CA ALA A 221 0.85 8.23 -2.70
C ALA A 221 1.96 9.29 -2.55
N ILE A 222 2.12 10.12 -3.59
CA ILE A 222 3.02 11.28 -3.58
C ILE A 222 2.19 12.51 -3.88
N GLU A 223 2.37 13.54 -3.05
CA GLU A 223 1.73 14.83 -3.21
C GLU A 223 2.80 15.92 -3.33
N THR A 224 2.54 16.87 -4.23
CA THR A 224 3.33 18.11 -4.32
C THR A 224 2.55 19.21 -3.60
N LEU A 225 3.13 19.73 -2.54
CA LEU A 225 2.63 20.91 -1.84
C LEU A 225 3.18 22.14 -2.55
N GLN A 226 2.26 22.97 -3.05
CA GLN A 226 2.63 24.27 -3.56
C GLN A 226 3.21 25.11 -2.44
N ALA A 227 4.27 25.84 -2.76
CA ALA A 227 4.76 26.86 -1.85
C ALA A 227 3.68 27.91 -1.57
N GLY A 228 3.63 28.40 -0.33
CA GLY A 228 2.70 29.46 0.06
C GLY A 228 2.87 30.73 -0.80
N ALA A 229 1.97 31.69 -0.62
CA ALA A 229 1.95 32.96 -1.36
C ALA A 229 3.30 33.71 -1.38
N ASP A 230 4.19 33.40 -0.44
CA ASP A 230 5.54 33.95 -0.32
C ASP A 230 6.56 33.38 -1.32
N GLY A 231 6.15 32.52 -2.26
CA GLY A 231 7.01 32.07 -3.36
C GLY A 231 8.12 31.09 -2.96
N GLY A 232 7.88 30.26 -1.95
CA GLY A 232 8.83 29.20 -1.56
C GLY A 232 9.01 28.09 -2.62
N GLU A 233 9.79 27.07 -2.29
CA GLU A 233 9.97 25.89 -3.14
C GLU A 233 8.83 24.87 -2.96
N ASP A 234 8.41 24.25 -4.07
CA ASP A 234 7.48 23.12 -4.06
C ASP A 234 8.06 21.96 -3.23
N ARG A 235 7.22 21.43 -2.33
CA ARG A 235 7.63 20.36 -1.43
C ARG A 235 6.94 19.06 -1.78
N VAL A 236 7.71 18.02 -2.02
CA VAL A 236 7.17 16.67 -2.27
C VAL A 236 7.05 15.93 -0.94
N ARG A 237 5.85 15.45 -0.62
CA ARG A 237 5.59 14.58 0.53
C ARG A 237 5.06 13.22 0.10
N PHE A 238 5.37 12.21 0.90
CA PHE A 238 4.68 10.94 0.83
C PHE A 238 3.41 11.00 1.69
N LEU A 239 2.36 10.35 1.20
CA LEU A 239 1.13 10.09 1.95
C LEU A 239 0.93 8.57 2.00
N LEU A 240 0.70 8.02 3.19
CA LEU A 240 0.34 6.62 3.38
C LEU A 240 -1.09 6.57 3.90
N SER A 241 -1.98 5.93 3.15
CA SER A 241 -3.35 5.63 3.58
C SER A 241 -3.37 4.26 4.24
N CYS A 242 -3.43 4.25 5.57
CA CYS A 242 -3.55 3.04 6.36
C CYS A 242 -5.00 2.59 6.41
N VAL A 243 -5.25 1.32 6.10
CA VAL A 243 -6.59 0.72 6.11
C VAL A 243 -6.56 -0.61 6.85
N TRP A 244 -7.72 -0.99 7.37
CA TRP A 244 -7.98 -2.35 7.81
C TRP A 244 -8.38 -3.18 6.59
N GLY A 245 -7.60 -4.21 6.24
CA GLY A 245 -7.90 -5.03 5.08
C GLY A 245 -7.46 -6.49 5.21
N PRO A 246 -7.71 -7.30 4.17
CA PRO A 246 -7.20 -8.67 4.10
C PRO A 246 -5.67 -8.66 4.00
N ARG A 247 -5.00 -9.61 4.66
CA ARG A 247 -3.54 -9.75 4.60
C ARG A 247 -3.07 -9.87 3.16
N ALA A 248 -1.98 -9.19 2.86
CA ALA A 248 -1.37 -9.23 1.52
C ALA A 248 -0.78 -10.62 1.20
N ILE A 249 -0.58 -11.45 2.23
CA ILE A 249 -0.13 -12.83 2.11
C ILE A 249 -1.21 -13.74 2.67
N VAL A 250 -1.71 -14.65 1.86
CA VAL A 250 -2.19 -15.93 2.38
C VAL A 250 -0.93 -16.74 2.65
N SER A 251 -0.51 -16.81 3.91
CA SER A 251 0.66 -17.59 4.32
C SER A 251 0.51 -19.01 3.77
N LEU A 252 1.49 -19.49 3.00
CA LEU A 252 1.68 -20.93 2.92
C LEU A 252 2.06 -21.38 4.34
N PRO A 253 1.50 -22.49 4.86
CA PRO A 253 1.83 -22.98 6.19
C PRO A 253 3.35 -23.09 6.32
N ASN A 254 3.91 -22.50 7.39
CA ASN A 254 5.34 -22.58 7.68
C ASN A 254 5.73 -24.06 7.80
N ALA A 255 6.49 -24.58 6.85
CA ALA A 255 6.97 -25.96 6.84
C ALA A 255 8.00 -26.27 7.95
N ASN A 256 8.23 -25.34 8.89
CA ASN A 256 9.26 -25.42 9.93
C ASN A 256 8.67 -25.46 11.35
N SER A 257 7.44 -25.97 11.53
CA SER A 257 6.90 -26.30 12.85
C SER A 257 6.92 -27.80 13.13
N GLU A 258 8.00 -28.47 12.75
CA GLU A 258 8.39 -29.77 13.30
C GLU A 258 9.62 -29.53 14.17
N GLU A 259 9.37 -29.26 15.46
CA GLU A 259 10.31 -29.54 16.56
C GLU A 259 9.65 -30.58 17.47
#